data_AF-A0A3N5N9I5-F1
#
_entry.id   AF-A0A3N5N9I5-F1
#
_cell.length_a   1.000
_cell.length_b   1.000
_cell.length_c   1.000
_cell.angle_alpha   90.00
_cell.angle_beta   90.00
_cell.angle_gamma   90.00
#
_symmetry.space_group_name_H-M   'P 1'
#
loop_
_entity.id
_entity.type
_entity.pdbx_description
1 polymer ?
#
loop_
_entity_poly.entity_id
_entity_poly.type
_entity_poly.pdbx_seq_one_letter_code
_entity_poly.pdbx_strand_id
1 'polypeptide(L)'
;HVVDAQTWVEDINETMDLALPIHESYETIGGLIIDRLGHLPQHPGEKVEIDNGRVTLVVMQMHGRRIVKVKIVNHAAHGNGWRPADDRSSQEKR
;
A
#
# COMPACT_ATOMS: atom_id res chain seq x y z
N HIS A 1 5.11 -1.71 9.99
CA HIS A 1 6.25 -0.79 10.22
C HIS A 1 5.91 0.60 9.70
N VAL A 2 6.43 1.67 10.30
CA VAL A 2 6.25 3.06 9.80
C VAL A 2 7.58 3.53 9.23
N VAL A 3 7.56 4.06 8.02
CA VAL A 3 8.75 4.50 7.26
C VAL A 3 8.53 5.88 6.66
N ASP A 4 9.62 6.51 6.23
CA ASP A 4 9.56 7.75 5.45
C ASP A 4 9.09 7.48 4.02
N ALA A 5 8.24 8.34 3.49
CA ALA A 5 7.69 8.15 2.15
C ALA A 5 8.75 8.34 1.05
N GLN A 6 9.89 8.96 1.37
CA GLN A 6 11.04 9.10 0.46
C GLN A 6 11.94 7.85 0.43
N THR A 7 11.75 6.88 1.32
CA THR A 7 12.50 5.64 1.26
C THR A 7 12.24 4.95 -0.07
N TRP A 8 13.29 4.41 -0.67
CA TRP A 8 13.21 3.75 -1.97
C TRP A 8 12.46 2.44 -1.84
N VAL A 9 11.73 2.06 -2.90
CA VAL A 9 10.98 0.81 -2.90
C VAL A 9 11.93 -0.39 -2.76
N GLU A 10 13.08 -0.31 -3.41
CA GLU A 10 14.14 -1.33 -3.34
C GLU A 10 14.65 -1.55 -1.91
N ASP A 11 14.97 -0.46 -1.19
CA ASP A 11 15.40 -0.51 0.21
C ASP A 11 14.34 -1.19 1.10
N ILE A 12 13.05 -0.92 0.87
CA ILE A 12 11.97 -1.56 1.62
C ILE A 12 11.88 -3.05 1.31
N ASN A 13 12.01 -3.43 0.04
CA ASN A 13 12.01 -4.83 -0.36
C ASN A 13 13.16 -5.60 0.30
N GLU A 14 14.37 -5.04 0.29
CA GLU A 14 15.55 -5.65 0.91
C GLU A 14 15.43 -5.71 2.44
N THR A 15 15.08 -4.60 3.09
CA THR A 15 15.07 -4.51 4.56
C THR A 15 13.89 -5.24 5.21
N MET A 16 12.78 -5.43 4.49
CA MET A 16 11.56 -6.03 5.02
C MET A 16 11.22 -7.39 4.41
N ASP A 17 12.07 -7.93 3.53
CA ASP A 17 11.83 -9.17 2.76
C ASP A 17 10.46 -9.13 2.05
N LEU A 18 10.23 -8.04 1.31
CA LEU A 18 9.01 -7.79 0.53
C LEU A 18 9.31 -7.79 -0.96
N ALA A 19 8.26 -7.97 -1.76
CA ALA A 19 8.31 -7.89 -3.22
C ALA A 19 7.33 -6.81 -3.73
N LEU A 20 7.45 -5.60 -3.21
CA LEU A 20 6.73 -4.44 -3.73
C LEU A 20 7.13 -4.20 -5.21
N PRO A 21 6.17 -3.80 -6.05
CA PRO A 21 6.42 -3.55 -7.47
C PRO A 21 7.42 -2.41 -7.65
N ILE A 22 8.34 -2.57 -8.59
CA ILE A 22 9.32 -1.56 -9.00
C ILE A 22 8.96 -1.15 -10.43
N HIS A 23 8.95 0.15 -10.71
CA HIS A 23 8.59 0.70 -12.02
C HIS A 23 9.31 2.02 -12.27
N GLU A 24 9.51 2.41 -13.52
CA GLU A 24 10.19 3.67 -13.87
C GLU A 24 9.39 4.94 -13.49
N SER A 25 8.08 4.81 -13.24
CA SER A 25 7.22 5.94 -12.87
C SER A 25 7.38 6.39 -11.41
N TYR A 26 8.02 5.56 -10.56
CA TYR A 26 8.24 5.88 -9.15
C TYR A 26 9.48 5.17 -8.60
N GLU A 27 10.22 5.86 -7.74
CA GLU A 27 11.38 5.28 -7.03
C GLU A 27 11.08 5.05 -5.55
N THR A 28 10.16 5.82 -4.99
CA THR A 28 9.92 5.90 -3.54
C THR A 28 8.56 5.30 -3.15
N ILE A 29 8.42 4.93 -1.87
CA ILE A 29 7.14 4.42 -1.32
C ILE A 29 5.99 5.42 -1.49
N GLY A 30 6.27 6.71 -1.34
CA GLY A 30 5.27 7.76 -1.58
C GLY A 30 4.84 7.81 -3.05
N GLY A 31 5.79 7.68 -3.97
CA GLY A 31 5.51 7.60 -5.41
C GLY A 31 4.65 6.39 -5.76
N LEU A 32 5.00 5.21 -5.23
CA LEU A 32 4.23 3.99 -5.39
C LEU A 32 2.78 4.13 -4.90
N ILE A 33 2.55 4.79 -3.75
CA ILE A 33 1.18 5.01 -3.27
C ILE A 33 0.39 5.90 -4.24
N ILE A 34 0.97 6.99 -4.72
CA ILE A 34 0.31 7.92 -5.65
C ILE A 34 -0.01 7.22 -6.97
N ASP A 35 0.94 6.45 -7.50
CA ASP A 35 0.77 5.64 -8.72
C ASP A 35 -0.41 4.66 -8.56
N ARG A 36 -0.47 3.95 -7.42
CA ARG A 36 -1.56 2.99 -7.12
C ARG A 36 -2.91 3.63 -6.84
N LEU A 37 -2.95 4.82 -6.23
CA LEU A 37 -4.19 5.57 -6.03
C LEU A 37 -4.69 6.19 -7.34
N GLY A 38 -3.79 6.50 -8.28
CA GLY A 38 -4.10 7.26 -9.49
C GLY A 38 -4.35 8.75 -9.24
N HIS A 39 -4.22 9.20 -7.98
CA HIS A 39 -4.34 10.59 -7.58
C HIS A 39 -3.46 10.88 -6.35
N LEU A 40 -3.28 12.16 -6.05
CA LEU A 40 -2.63 12.56 -4.80
C LEU A 40 -3.59 12.30 -3.63
N PRO A 41 -3.13 11.71 -2.51
CA PRO A 41 -3.95 11.61 -1.30
C PRO A 41 -4.42 13.00 -0.85
N GLN A 42 -5.65 13.08 -0.36
CA GLN A 42 -6.23 14.28 0.21
C GLN A 42 -6.05 14.33 1.73
N HIS A 43 -5.96 13.16 2.38
CA HIS A 43 -5.78 13.08 3.83
C HIS A 43 -5.02 11.82 4.28
N PRO A 44 -4.43 11.81 5.48
CA PRO A 44 -3.98 10.59 6.13
C PRO A 44 -5.10 9.54 6.26
N GLY A 45 -4.74 8.27 6.23
CA GLY A 45 -5.64 7.12 6.32
C GLY A 45 -5.96 6.47 4.97
N GLU A 46 -5.74 7.17 3.86
CA GLU A 46 -5.81 6.55 2.54
C GLU A 46 -4.81 5.41 2.40
N LYS A 47 -5.22 4.34 1.73
CA LYS A 47 -4.46 3.11 1.65
C LYS A 47 -4.53 2.47 0.28
N VAL A 48 -3.47 1.75 -0.07
CA VAL A 48 -3.42 0.90 -1.25
C VAL A 48 -3.01 -0.51 -0.85
N GLU A 49 -3.54 -1.47 -1.58
CA GLU A 49 -3.26 -2.89 -1.40
C GLU A 49 -2.41 -3.39 -2.57
N ILE A 50 -1.41 -4.20 -2.24
CA ILE A 50 -0.40 -4.71 -3.16
C ILE A 50 -0.33 -6.23 -2.97
N ASP A 51 0.03 -6.93 -4.05
CA ASP A 51 0.20 -8.39 -4.06
C ASP A 51 -1.07 -9.09 -3.55
N ASN A 52 -2.20 -8.80 -4.21
CA ASN A 52 -3.53 -9.33 -3.90
C ASN A 52 -3.96 -9.15 -2.43
N GLY A 53 -3.55 -8.02 -1.82
CA GLY A 53 -3.88 -7.70 -0.43
C GLY A 53 -2.90 -8.25 0.60
N ARG A 54 -1.81 -8.90 0.17
CA ARG A 54 -0.74 -9.35 1.09
C ARG A 54 -0.05 -8.18 1.79
N VAL A 55 0.08 -7.03 1.11
CA VAL A 55 0.67 -5.83 1.70
C VAL A 55 -0.31 -4.66 1.60
N THR A 56 -0.49 -3.94 2.70
CA THR A 56 -1.21 -2.66 2.72
C THR A 56 -0.24 -1.54 3.04
N LEU A 57 -0.24 -0.50 2.20
CA LEU A 57 0.44 0.77 2.45
C LEU A 57 -0.59 1.80 2.87
N VAL A 58 -0.39 2.47 4.00
CA VAL A 58 -1.32 3.47 4.56
C VAL A 58 -0.60 4.80 4.71
N VAL A 59 -1.18 5.87 4.18
CA VAL A 59 -0.71 7.24 4.37
C VAL A 59 -0.92 7.61 5.84
N MET A 60 0.16 7.85 6.59
CA MET A 60 0.07 8.19 8.02
C MET A 60 0.18 9.69 8.27
N GLN A 61 0.96 10.38 7.44
CA GLN A 61 1.20 11.81 7.61
C GLN A 61 1.46 12.46 6.25
N MET A 62 0.90 13.66 6.09
CA MET A 62 1.12 14.53 4.95
C MET A 62 1.69 15.88 5.41
N HIS A 63 2.46 16.51 4.54
CA HIS A 63 2.90 17.90 4.66
C HIS A 63 2.57 18.62 3.36
N GLY A 64 1.50 19.42 3.39
CA GLY A 64 0.91 19.97 2.16
C GLY A 64 0.52 18.84 1.20
N ARG A 65 1.04 18.90 -0.02
CA ARG A 65 0.80 17.90 -1.09
C ARG A 65 1.77 16.72 -1.08
N ARG A 66 2.54 16.52 -0.01
CA ARG A 66 3.58 15.50 0.05
C ARG A 66 3.28 14.50 1.16
N ILE A 67 3.36 13.21 0.84
CA ILE A 67 3.34 12.13 1.84
C ILE A 67 4.66 12.17 2.62
N VAL A 68 4.60 12.10 3.94
CA VAL A 68 5.78 12.14 4.82
C VAL A 68 6.02 10.78 5.46
N LYS A 69 4.98 10.18 6.05
CA LYS A 69 5.06 8.88 6.71
C LYS A 69 4.07 7.90 6.12
N VAL A 70 4.52 6.66 5.97
CA VAL A 70 3.71 5.54 5.48
C VAL A 70 3.80 4.40 6.46
N LYS A 71 2.67 3.76 6.75
CA LYS A 71 2.61 2.50 7.48
C LYS A 71 2.49 1.35 6.49
N ILE A 72 3.41 0.41 6.60
CA ILE A 72 3.44 -0.85 5.86
C ILE A 72 2.87 -1.94 6.77
N VAL A 73 1.87 -2.66 6.29
CA VAL A 73 1.27 -3.83 6.96
C VAL A 73 1.46 -5.03 6.05
N ASN A 74 2.23 -6.03 6.50
CA ASN A 74 2.38 -7.31 5.82
C ASN A 74 1.43 -8.32 6.46
N HIS A 75 0.47 -8.81 5.68
CA HIS A 75 -0.54 -9.78 6.09
C HIS A 75 -0.09 -11.24 5.89
N ALA A 76 0.99 -11.51 5.13
CA ALA A 76 1.53 -12.86 5.00
C ALA A 76 2.21 -13.37 6.28
N ALA A 77 2.75 -12.46 7.10
CA ALA A 77 3.37 -12.82 8.38
C ALA A 77 2.35 -13.22 9.46
N HIS A 78 1.08 -12.84 9.29
CA HIS A 78 -0.02 -13.23 10.18
C HIS A 78 -0.88 -14.28 9.46
N GLY A 79 -0.55 -15.56 9.67
CA GLY A 79 -1.21 -16.73 9.07
C GLY A 79 -2.67 -16.97 9.48
N ASN A 80 -3.54 -15.96 9.41
CA ASN A 80 -4.98 -16.10 9.57
C ASN A 80 -5.72 -15.42 8.40
N GLY A 81 -5.89 -16.18 7.31
CA GLY A 81 -7.03 -16.08 6.39
C GLY A 81 -7.42 -14.68 5.91
N TRP A 82 -6.55 -14.02 5.14
CA TRP A 82 -7.00 -12.93 4.27
C TRP A 82 -8.00 -13.51 3.25
N ARG A 83 -9.28 -13.38 3.56
CA ARG A 83 -10.36 -13.49 2.57
C ARG A 83 -10.44 -12.11 1.90
N PRO A 84 -10.16 -11.98 0.61
CA PRO A 84 -10.47 -10.74 -0.09
C PRO A 84 -11.95 -10.45 0.15
N ALA A 85 -12.25 -9.27 0.67
CA ALA A 85 -13.60 -8.85 1.01
C ALA A 85 -14.37 -8.49 -0.26
N ASP A 86 -14.56 -9.44 -1.17
CA ASP A 86 -15.45 -9.33 -2.33
C ASP A 86 -15.96 -10.72 -2.74
N ASP A 87 -16.73 -11.34 -1.84
CA ASP A 87 -17.82 -12.24 -2.22
C ASP A 87 -19.14 -11.49 -1.99
N ARG A 88 -19.49 -10.59 -2.92
CA ARG A 88 -20.89 -10.17 -3.08
C ARG A 88 -21.55 -11.09 -4.10
N SER A 89 -21.75 -12.33 -3.71
CA SER A 89 -22.80 -13.17 -4.27
C SER A 89 -24.16 -12.62 -3.85
N SER A 90 -24.86 -11.98 -4.78
CA SER A 90 -26.32 -11.91 -4.84
C SER A 90 -26.61 -11.89 -6.35
N GLN A 91 -26.83 -13.02 -7.02
CA GLN A 91 -28.05 -13.82 -6.93
C GLN A 91 -29.27 -12.99 -6.52
N GLU A 92 -29.66 -12.05 -7.38
CA GLU A 92 -31.08 -11.73 -7.53
C GLU A 92 -31.65 -12.71 -8.56
N LYS A 93 -32.34 -13.71 -8.02
CA LYS A 93 -33.21 -14.63 -8.76
C LYS A 93 -34.36 -13.81 -9.35
N ARG A 94 -34.56 -13.88 -10.67
CA ARG A 94 -35.87 -14.04 -11.33
C ARG A 94 -35.74 -14.17 -12.82
#